data_AF-D3JSU1-F1
#
_entry.id   AF-D3JSU1-F1
#
_cell.length_a   1.000
_cell.length_b   1.000
_cell.length_c   1.000
_cell.angle_alpha   90.00
_cell.angle_beta   90.00
_cell.angle_gamma   90.00
#
_symmetry.space_group_name_H-M   'P 1'
#
loop_
_entity.id
_entity.type
_entity.pdbx_description
1 polymer ?
#
loop_
_entity_poly.entity_id
_entity_poly.type
_entity_poly.pdbx_seq_one_letter_code
_entity_poly.pdbx_strand_id
1 'polypeptide(L)'
;MIQITDEMPETWVRALAEAVEGYGYEIEDAHEAAIVVELPTDAAQALHADEDQDKLVIGWAGDDESDEPGTVHWGLSGDAAHIDRVETFADETDEIDTIAARVHRLLRTGRTEPRQVQHAVPYAEISDACRCPTAYPCRGIVPAADCPEHGGTRAPAMSWHWEETCI
;
A
#
# COMPACT_ATOMS: atom_id res chain seq x y z
N MET A 1 -17.05 -16.12 -7.04
CA MET A 1 -17.10 -15.84 -5.60
C MET A 1 -15.93 -16.60 -5.01
N ILE A 2 -14.88 -15.88 -4.63
CA ILE A 2 -13.73 -16.48 -3.93
C ILE A 2 -14.15 -16.52 -2.46
N GLN A 3 -14.03 -17.68 -1.83
CA GLN A 3 -14.25 -17.83 -0.40
C GLN A 3 -12.88 -17.64 0.27
N ILE A 4 -12.77 -16.65 1.16
CA ILE A 4 -11.61 -16.46 2.03
C ILE A 4 -11.88 -17.38 3.23
N THR A 5 -11.40 -18.64 3.20
CA THR A 5 -11.71 -19.61 4.27
C THR A 5 -10.56 -20.46 4.75
N ASP A 6 -9.36 -20.28 4.22
CA ASP A 6 -8.20 -20.98 4.75
C ASP A 6 -7.71 -20.30 6.02
N GLU A 7 -6.95 -21.05 6.83
CA GLU A 7 -6.42 -20.54 8.09
C GLU A 7 -4.92 -20.21 7.97
N MET A 8 -4.52 -18.97 8.26
CA MET A 8 -3.10 -18.61 8.36
C MET A 8 -2.61 -18.85 9.78
N PRO A 9 -1.34 -19.27 9.98
CA PRO A 9 -0.78 -19.42 11.30
C PRO A 9 -0.90 -18.13 12.13
N GLU A 10 -1.38 -18.23 13.37
CA GLU A 10 -1.55 -17.09 14.30
C GLU A 10 -0.29 -16.21 14.39
N THR A 11 0.90 -16.83 14.39
CA THR A 11 2.17 -16.10 14.45
C THR A 11 2.41 -15.20 13.23
N TRP A 12 1.95 -15.64 12.06
CA TRP A 12 2.06 -14.87 10.82
C TRP A 12 1.05 -13.72 10.82
N VAL A 13 -0.21 -14.01 11.20
CA VAL A 13 -1.28 -12.99 11.30
C VAL A 13 -0.87 -11.87 12.26
N ARG A 14 -0.36 -12.24 13.45
CA ARG A 14 0.13 -11.27 14.43
C ARG A 14 1.29 -10.43 13.89
N ALA A 15 2.26 -11.05 13.23
CA ALA A 15 3.41 -10.33 12.69
C ALA A 15 3.01 -9.33 11.59
N LEU A 16 2.06 -9.68 10.73
CA LEU A 16 1.53 -8.76 9.73
C LEU A 16 0.74 -7.61 10.38
N ALA A 17 -0.13 -7.91 11.36
CA ALA A 17 -0.87 -6.89 12.10
C ALA A 17 0.08 -5.89 12.80
N GLU A 18 1.08 -6.39 13.54
CA GLU A 18 2.09 -5.56 14.21
C GLU A 18 2.85 -4.66 13.21
N ALA A 19 3.17 -5.16 12.01
CA ALA A 19 3.84 -4.39 10.99
C ALA A 19 2.94 -3.28 10.40
N VAL A 20 1.66 -3.57 10.17
CA VAL A 20 0.67 -2.59 9.68
C VAL A 20 0.42 -1.50 10.72
N GLU A 21 0.29 -1.86 12.00
CA GLU A 21 0.23 -0.90 13.12
C GLU A 21 1.52 -0.06 13.23
N GLY A 22 2.68 -0.67 12.99
CA GLY A 22 3.97 0.01 12.93
C GLY A 22 4.03 1.13 11.88
N TYR A 23 3.22 1.02 10.81
CA TYR A 23 3.04 2.08 9.82
C TYR A 23 1.99 3.14 10.19
N GLY A 24 1.34 3.00 11.35
CA GLY A 24 0.38 3.96 11.90
C GLY A 24 -1.07 3.75 11.47
N TYR A 25 -1.42 2.55 10.97
CA TYR A 25 -2.80 2.19 10.66
C TYR A 25 -3.44 1.43 11.82
N GLU A 26 -4.75 1.58 12.00
CA GLU A 26 -5.51 0.93 13.08
C GLU A 26 -6.06 -0.41 12.60
N ILE A 27 -5.82 -1.47 13.37
CA ILE A 27 -6.35 -2.81 13.14
C ILE A 27 -7.64 -2.95 13.96
N GLU A 28 -8.77 -3.15 13.29
CA GLU A 28 -10.05 -3.41 13.95
C GLU A 28 -10.13 -4.85 14.46
N ASP A 29 -9.68 -5.80 13.63
CA ASP A 29 -9.68 -7.23 13.94
C ASP A 29 -8.53 -7.95 13.22
N ALA A 30 -8.02 -9.01 13.84
CA ALA A 30 -6.99 -9.86 13.25
C ALA A 30 -7.14 -11.28 13.80
N HIS A 31 -7.50 -12.21 12.92
CA HIS A 31 -7.68 -13.61 13.25
C HIS A 31 -7.17 -14.52 12.14
N GLU A 32 -7.22 -15.83 12.37
CA GLU A 32 -6.70 -16.86 11.47
C GLU A 32 -7.39 -16.93 10.10
N ALA A 33 -8.36 -16.07 9.76
CA ALA A 33 -8.93 -16.01 8.41
C ALA A 33 -8.85 -14.62 7.74
N ALA A 34 -8.63 -13.54 8.50
CA ALA A 34 -8.47 -12.20 7.94
C ALA A 34 -7.82 -11.22 8.92
N ILE A 35 -7.29 -10.13 8.37
CA ILE A 35 -6.94 -8.89 9.07
C ILE A 35 -7.84 -7.77 8.53
N VAL A 36 -8.45 -7.01 9.43
CA VAL A 36 -9.33 -5.89 9.14
C VAL A 36 -8.65 -4.61 9.60
N VAL A 37 -8.41 -3.71 8.65
CA VAL A 37 -7.78 -2.41 8.88
C VAL A 37 -8.84 -1.32 8.72
N GLU A 38 -8.98 -0.44 9.70
CA GLU A 38 -9.80 0.76 9.53
C GLU A 38 -9.19 1.66 8.45
N LEU A 39 -10.00 2.28 7.60
CA LEU A 39 -9.54 3.19 6.56
C LEU A 39 -9.57 4.64 7.03
N PRO A 40 -8.42 5.29 7.26
CA PRO A 40 -8.36 6.74 7.36
C PRO A 40 -8.90 7.39 6.08
N THR A 41 -9.42 8.61 6.19
CA THR A 41 -9.99 9.35 5.05
C THR A 41 -9.07 9.40 3.83
N ASP A 42 -7.76 9.63 4.04
CA ASP A 42 -6.79 9.70 2.93
C ASP A 42 -6.61 8.33 2.24
N ALA A 43 -6.66 7.24 3.00
CA ALA A 43 -6.55 5.87 2.47
C ALA A 43 -7.82 5.46 1.71
N ALA A 44 -9.00 5.77 2.25
CA ALA A 44 -10.27 5.57 1.56
C ALA A 44 -10.31 6.30 0.21
N GLN A 45 -9.82 7.56 0.17
CA GLN A 45 -9.69 8.32 -1.07
C GLN A 45 -8.70 7.69 -2.05
N ALA A 46 -7.55 7.22 -1.57
CA ALA A 46 -6.53 6.58 -2.40
C ALA A 46 -7.06 5.28 -3.04
N LEU A 47 -7.88 4.53 -2.31
CA LEU A 47 -8.49 3.27 -2.75
C LEU A 47 -9.79 3.46 -3.55
N HIS A 48 -10.27 4.71 -3.68
CA HIS A 48 -11.57 5.02 -4.25
C HIS A 48 -12.71 4.23 -3.57
N ALA A 49 -12.64 4.10 -2.25
CA ALA A 49 -13.67 3.44 -1.46
C ALA A 49 -15.00 4.19 -1.57
N ASP A 50 -16.09 3.43 -1.65
CA ASP A 50 -17.45 4.00 -1.57
C ASP A 50 -17.73 4.56 -0.16
N GLU A 51 -18.76 5.39 -0.01
CA GLU A 51 -19.07 6.07 1.26
C GLU A 51 -19.36 5.11 2.43
N ASP A 52 -19.77 3.89 2.12
CA ASP A 52 -20.08 2.81 3.06
C ASP A 52 -18.95 1.77 3.20
N GLN A 53 -17.78 2.01 2.61
CA GLN A 53 -16.61 1.12 2.68
C GLN A 53 -15.50 1.77 3.51
N ASP A 54 -15.56 1.59 4.82
CA ASP A 54 -14.62 2.17 5.79
C ASP A 54 -13.53 1.19 6.25
N LYS A 55 -13.46 0.00 5.66
CA LYS A 55 -12.51 -1.06 6.04
C LYS A 55 -11.78 -1.65 4.85
N LEU A 56 -10.49 -1.93 5.05
CA LEU A 56 -9.70 -2.80 4.20
C LEU A 56 -9.63 -4.18 4.86
N VAL A 57 -10.06 -5.20 4.15
CA VAL A 57 -9.95 -6.59 4.60
C VAL A 57 -8.83 -7.26 3.82
N ILE A 58 -7.88 -7.86 4.54
CA ILE A 58 -6.79 -8.67 3.99
C ILE A 58 -7.07 -10.12 4.41
N GLY A 59 -7.30 -10.99 3.44
CA GLY A 59 -7.62 -12.39 3.66
C GLY A 59 -6.74 -13.30 2.81
N TRP A 60 -6.94 -14.61 2.91
CA TRP A 60 -6.17 -15.61 2.18
C TRP A 60 -7.08 -16.72 1.66
N ALA A 61 -6.73 -17.25 0.50
CA ALA A 61 -7.37 -18.39 -0.12
C ALA A 61 -6.30 -19.38 -0.57
N GLY A 62 -6.28 -20.54 0.06
CA GLY A 62 -5.44 -21.69 -0.24
C GLY A 62 -6.19 -22.77 -1.01
N ASP A 63 -5.50 -23.88 -1.22
CA ASP A 63 -6.10 -25.11 -1.71
C ASP A 63 -6.41 -25.99 -0.48
N ASP A 64 -7.65 -26.44 -0.32
CA ASP A 64 -8.13 -27.29 0.79
C ASP A 64 -7.29 -28.58 0.98
N GLU A 65 -6.45 -28.92 -0.01
CA GLU A 65 -5.59 -30.11 -0.03
C GLU A 65 -4.16 -29.89 0.50
N SER A 66 -3.74 -28.64 0.77
CA SER A 66 -2.41 -28.30 1.29
C SER A 66 -2.49 -27.56 2.62
N ASP A 67 -1.78 -28.02 3.66
CA ASP A 67 -1.53 -27.25 4.90
C ASP A 67 -0.64 -26.01 4.66
N GLU A 68 -0.54 -25.52 3.41
CA GLU A 68 0.28 -24.39 3.02
C GLU A 68 -0.56 -23.10 3.04
N PRO A 69 0.04 -21.96 3.45
CA PRO A 69 -0.63 -20.67 3.41
C PRO A 69 -1.14 -20.40 1.99
N GLY A 70 -2.35 -19.86 1.88
CA GLY A 70 -2.95 -19.52 0.59
C GLY A 70 -2.45 -18.21 -0.01
N THR A 71 -2.84 -17.95 -1.26
CA THR A 71 -2.64 -16.65 -1.91
C THR A 71 -3.31 -15.55 -1.08
N VAL A 72 -2.61 -14.45 -0.85
CA VAL A 72 -3.13 -13.31 -0.08
C VAL A 72 -3.98 -12.44 -0.99
N HIS A 73 -5.13 -12.05 -0.47
CA HIS A 73 -6.14 -11.24 -1.13
C HIS A 73 -6.49 -10.01 -0.30
N TRP A 74 -7.06 -9.01 -0.95
CA TRP A 74 -7.63 -7.86 -0.28
C TRP A 74 -8.93 -7.40 -0.91
N GLY A 75 -9.72 -6.64 -0.16
CA GLY A 75 -10.87 -5.91 -0.68
C GLY A 75 -11.42 -4.92 0.34
N LEU A 76 -12.39 -4.12 -0.12
CA LEU A 76 -13.04 -3.09 0.71
C LEU A 76 -14.36 -3.61 1.26
N SER A 77 -14.70 -3.17 2.47
CA SER A 77 -15.94 -3.56 3.14
C SER A 77 -16.43 -2.45 4.08
N GLY A 78 -17.73 -2.39 4.32
CA GLY A 78 -18.33 -1.59 5.40
C GLY A 78 -18.59 -2.35 6.69
N ASP A 79 -18.65 -3.68 6.61
CA ASP A 79 -19.02 -4.55 7.73
C ASP A 79 -17.98 -5.63 8.03
N ALA A 80 -16.88 -5.66 7.26
CA ALA A 80 -15.84 -6.68 7.26
C ALA A 80 -16.32 -8.11 6.93
N ALA A 81 -17.60 -8.31 6.64
CA ALA A 81 -18.20 -9.60 6.34
C ALA A 81 -18.45 -9.79 4.84
N HIS A 82 -18.71 -8.70 4.11
CA HIS A 82 -18.99 -8.72 2.69
C HIS A 82 -17.97 -7.90 1.92
N ILE A 83 -17.35 -8.52 0.93
CA ILE A 83 -16.37 -7.91 0.03
C ILE A 83 -16.88 -8.10 -1.40
N ASP A 84 -17.30 -7.01 -2.04
CA ASP A 84 -17.86 -7.06 -3.39
C ASP A 84 -16.83 -7.40 -4.46
N ARG A 85 -15.59 -6.95 -4.23
CA ARG A 85 -14.46 -7.16 -5.14
C ARG A 85 -13.21 -7.53 -4.36
N VAL A 86 -12.70 -8.71 -4.68
CA VAL A 86 -11.47 -9.24 -4.12
C VAL A 86 -10.37 -9.14 -5.17
N GLU A 87 -9.21 -8.63 -4.77
CA GLU A 87 -8.01 -8.54 -5.60
C GLU A 87 -6.87 -9.34 -4.99
N THR A 88 -6.04 -9.94 -5.84
CA THR A 88 -4.83 -10.64 -5.40
C THR A 88 -3.79 -9.63 -4.95
N PHE A 89 -3.17 -9.92 -3.81
CA PHE A 89 -2.28 -9.02 -3.09
C PHE A 89 -0.83 -9.49 -3.07
N ALA A 90 -0.65 -10.77 -2.74
CA ALA A 90 0.63 -11.44 -2.63
C ALA A 90 0.46 -12.95 -2.80
N ASP A 91 1.56 -13.61 -3.15
CA ASP A 91 1.63 -15.06 -3.22
C ASP A 91 2.06 -15.61 -1.85
N GLU A 92 1.72 -16.86 -1.56
CA GLU A 92 2.05 -17.54 -0.31
C GLU A 92 3.55 -17.59 0.00
N THR A 93 4.39 -17.40 -1.03
CA THR A 93 5.85 -17.39 -0.92
C THR A 93 6.46 -16.04 -0.51
N ASP A 94 5.67 -14.96 -0.48
CA ASP A 94 6.15 -13.62 -0.11
C ASP A 94 6.43 -13.52 1.41
N GLU A 95 7.53 -12.86 1.78
CA GLU A 95 7.87 -12.60 3.19
C GLU A 95 6.92 -11.57 3.82
N ILE A 96 6.67 -11.69 5.13
CA ILE A 96 5.75 -10.80 5.89
C ILE A 96 6.09 -9.32 5.70
N ASP A 97 7.37 -8.96 5.75
CA ASP A 97 7.82 -7.57 5.56
C ASP A 97 7.48 -7.05 4.16
N THR A 98 7.54 -7.92 3.15
CA THR A 98 7.15 -7.57 1.77
C THR A 98 5.65 -7.32 1.68
N ILE A 99 4.86 -8.18 2.31
CA ILE A 99 3.39 -8.06 2.34
C ILE A 99 2.99 -6.79 3.11
N ALA A 100 3.57 -6.55 4.28
CA ALA A 100 3.33 -5.34 5.07
C ALA A 100 3.70 -4.06 4.29
N ALA A 101 4.84 -4.05 3.58
CA ALA A 101 5.22 -2.92 2.74
C ALA A 101 4.25 -2.70 1.56
N ARG A 102 3.69 -3.77 0.97
CA ARG A 102 2.61 -3.67 -0.02
C ARG A 102 1.34 -3.11 0.63
N VAL A 103 1.01 -3.45 1.88
CA VAL A 103 -0.22 -2.97 2.57
C VAL A 103 -0.09 -1.48 2.80
N HIS A 104 1.07 -1.06 3.33
CA HIS A 104 1.38 0.34 3.50
C HIS A 104 1.28 1.12 2.17
N ARG A 105 1.82 0.57 1.08
CA ARG A 105 1.74 1.20 -0.26
C ARG A 105 0.31 1.26 -0.77
N LEU A 106 -0.46 0.19 -0.59
CA LEU A 106 -1.87 0.13 -0.99
C LEU A 106 -2.67 1.21 -0.28
N LEU A 107 -2.59 1.27 1.05
CA LEU A 107 -3.28 2.28 1.86
C LEU A 107 -2.85 3.71 1.52
N ARG A 108 -1.57 3.92 1.16
CA ARG A 108 -1.04 5.25 0.82
C ARG A 108 -1.35 5.71 -0.61
N THR A 109 -1.48 4.79 -1.56
CA THR A 109 -1.44 5.11 -2.99
C THR A 109 -2.50 4.46 -3.86
N GLY A 110 -3.31 3.55 -3.29
CA GLY A 110 -4.29 2.75 -4.02
C GLY A 110 -3.67 1.66 -4.90
N ARG A 111 -2.38 1.31 -4.68
CA ARG A 111 -1.65 0.35 -5.53
C ARG A 111 -0.79 -0.60 -4.70
N THR A 112 -0.77 -1.86 -5.10
CA THR A 112 0.08 -2.90 -4.50
C THR A 112 1.50 -2.89 -5.04
N GLU A 113 1.67 -2.62 -6.34
CA GLU A 113 2.97 -2.61 -7.02
C GLU A 113 3.67 -1.24 -6.94
N PRO A 114 5.01 -1.21 -6.73
CA PRO A 114 5.76 0.02 -6.81
C PRO A 114 5.84 0.49 -8.26
N ARG A 115 5.86 1.81 -8.45
CA ARG A 115 6.20 2.41 -9.75
C ARG A 115 7.50 3.19 -9.69
N GLN A 116 8.03 3.49 -10.86
CA GLN A 116 9.09 4.47 -11.00
C GLN A 116 8.51 5.87 -10.74
N VAL A 117 9.05 6.56 -9.75
CA VAL A 117 8.74 7.96 -9.47
C VAL A 117 9.65 8.85 -10.29
N GLN A 118 9.03 9.91 -10.79
CA GLN A 118 9.56 10.79 -11.81
C GLN A 118 9.69 12.23 -11.30
N HIS A 119 10.94 12.70 -11.14
CA HIS A 119 11.26 14.02 -10.59
C HIS A 119 11.99 14.89 -11.61
N ALA A 120 11.60 16.16 -11.73
CA ALA A 120 12.32 17.15 -12.51
C ALA A 120 13.38 17.84 -11.65
N VAL A 121 14.65 17.83 -12.03
CA VAL A 121 15.78 18.40 -11.27
C VAL A 121 16.01 19.87 -11.63
N PRO A 122 15.93 20.81 -10.66
CA PRO A 122 16.29 22.20 -10.83
C PRO A 122 17.76 22.34 -11.23
N TYR A 123 18.05 23.27 -12.13
CA TYR A 123 19.44 23.60 -12.51
C TYR A 123 20.12 24.55 -11.51
N ALA A 124 19.39 25.02 -10.49
CA ALA A 124 19.88 25.87 -9.39
C ALA A 124 19.77 25.12 -8.04
N GLU A 125 20.25 25.74 -6.95
CA GLU A 125 20.12 25.15 -5.60
C GLU A 125 18.65 24.84 -5.29
N ILE A 126 18.38 23.60 -4.86
CA ILE A 126 17.04 23.09 -4.56
C ILE A 126 16.53 23.81 -3.29
N SER A 127 15.45 24.59 -3.43
CA SER A 127 14.77 25.19 -2.29
C SER A 127 14.11 24.11 -1.43
N ASP A 128 13.93 24.35 -0.13
CA ASP A 128 13.31 23.36 0.76
C ASP A 128 11.85 23.04 0.37
N ALA A 129 11.18 23.97 -0.33
CA ALA A 129 9.85 23.78 -0.87
C ALA A 129 9.79 22.75 -2.02
N CYS A 130 10.92 22.44 -2.65
CA CYS A 130 10.98 21.42 -3.69
C CYS A 130 11.23 20.03 -3.11
N ARG A 131 11.66 19.89 -1.85
CA ARG A 131 12.08 18.60 -1.29
C ARG A 131 10.88 17.69 -1.02
N CYS A 132 10.98 16.43 -1.43
CA CYS A 132 10.00 15.41 -1.08
C CYS A 132 10.15 15.10 0.42
N PRO A 133 9.09 15.26 1.22
CA PRO A 133 9.15 15.04 2.66
C PRO A 133 9.38 13.55 3.02
N THR A 134 9.16 12.64 2.06
CA THR A 134 9.07 11.20 2.30
C THR A 134 10.22 10.38 1.71
N ALA A 135 11.22 10.99 1.06
CA ALA A 135 12.24 10.25 0.30
C ALA A 135 13.67 10.79 0.44
N TYR A 136 14.47 10.10 1.26
CA TYR A 136 15.92 10.01 1.09
C TYR A 136 16.22 8.70 0.32
N PRO A 137 17.00 8.70 -0.78
CA PRO A 137 18.03 9.68 -1.14
C PRO A 137 17.67 10.67 -2.27
N CYS A 138 16.48 10.63 -2.86
CA CYS A 138 16.18 11.45 -4.05
C CYS A 138 16.06 12.95 -3.75
N ARG A 139 15.99 13.34 -2.46
CA ARG A 139 15.86 14.74 -1.99
C ARG A 139 14.70 15.52 -2.59
N GLY A 140 13.81 14.79 -3.27
CA GLY A 140 12.61 15.16 -4.01
C GLY A 140 12.66 16.43 -4.85
N ILE A 141 12.09 16.33 -6.04
CA ILE A 141 11.42 17.46 -6.64
C ILE A 141 10.01 17.02 -6.97
N VAL A 142 9.01 17.83 -6.66
CA VAL A 142 7.61 17.56 -7.03
C VAL A 142 7.50 17.14 -8.52
N PRO A 143 6.50 16.31 -8.90
CA PRO A 143 6.30 15.94 -10.30
C PRO A 143 6.32 17.19 -11.19
N ALA A 144 6.84 17.07 -12.42
CA ALA A 144 7.08 18.23 -13.29
C ALA A 144 5.85 19.13 -13.51
N ALA A 145 4.64 18.57 -13.41
CA ALA A 145 3.38 19.29 -13.52
C ALA A 145 3.07 20.21 -12.30
N ASP A 146 3.66 19.92 -11.15
CA ASP A 146 3.32 20.52 -9.86
C ASP A 146 4.41 21.46 -9.32
N CYS A 147 5.51 21.65 -10.06
CA CYS A 147 6.64 22.49 -9.65
C CYS A 147 6.48 23.96 -10.10
N PRO A 148 6.27 24.93 -9.19
CA PRO A 148 6.13 26.34 -9.56
C PRO A 148 7.42 26.96 -10.11
N GLU A 149 8.58 26.38 -9.81
CA GLU A 149 9.90 26.86 -10.26
C GLU A 149 10.26 26.42 -11.70
N HIS A 150 9.49 25.51 -12.31
CA HIS A 150 9.72 25.03 -13.68
C HIS A 150 8.78 25.62 -14.74
N GLY A 151 8.13 26.75 -14.41
CA GLY A 151 7.32 27.53 -15.36
C GLY A 151 8.14 28.03 -16.55
N GLY A 152 8.29 27.19 -17.60
CA GLY A 152 8.64 27.64 -18.95
C GLY A 152 9.81 26.96 -19.68
N THR A 153 10.42 25.88 -19.20
CA THR A 153 11.60 25.29 -19.87
C THR A 153 11.30 23.99 -20.64
N ARG A 154 11.65 23.98 -21.93
CA ARG A 154 11.68 22.75 -22.75
C ARG A 154 12.84 21.87 -22.26
N ALA A 155 12.51 20.70 -21.69
CA ALA A 155 13.41 19.63 -21.25
C ALA A 155 14.20 19.89 -19.93
N PRO A 156 13.55 19.74 -18.75
CA PRO A 156 14.27 19.70 -17.47
C PRO A 156 15.17 18.45 -17.38
N ALA A 157 16.24 18.54 -16.59
CA ALA A 157 16.97 17.34 -16.15
C ALA A 157 16.03 16.48 -15.29
N MET A 158 16.12 15.16 -15.38
CA MET A 158 15.22 14.25 -14.65
C MET A 158 16.01 13.31 -13.74
N SER A 159 15.47 13.04 -12.56
CA SER A 159 15.92 11.95 -11.68
C SER A 159 14.77 11.00 -11.38
N TRP A 160 15.12 9.74 -11.15
CA TRP A 160 14.16 8.65 -11.00
C TRP A 160 14.56 7.77 -9.82
N HIS A 161 13.59 7.27 -9.08
CA HIS A 161 13.78 6.15 -8.15
C HIS A 161 12.52 5.29 -8.12
N TRP A 162 12.60 4.10 -7.55
CA TRP A 162 11.44 3.23 -7.32
C TRP A 162 10.74 3.59 -6.01
N GLU A 163 9.41 3.55 -5.95
CA GLU A 163 8.63 3.86 -4.73
C GLU A 163 9.02 2.97 -3.53
N GLU A 164 9.56 1.77 -3.78
CA GLU A 164 10.07 0.86 -2.74
C GLU A 164 11.22 1.46 -1.93
N THR A 165 11.97 2.42 -2.48
CA THR A 165 13.08 3.08 -1.76
C THR A 165 12.60 4.21 -0.83
N CYS A 166 11.28 4.36 -0.65
CA CYS A 166 10.65 5.41 0.16
C CYS A 166 9.86 4.87 1.35
N ILE A 167 10.06 3.60 1.67
CA ILE A 167 9.38 2.88 2.75
C ILE A 167 10.38 2.73 3.90
#